data_AF-A0A969BVZ5-F1
#
_entry.id   AF-A0A969BVZ5-F1
#
_cell.length_a   1.000
_cell.length_b   1.000
_cell.length_c   1.000
_cell.angle_alpha   90.00
_cell.angle_beta   90.00
_cell.angle_gamma   90.00
#
_symmetry.space_group_name_H-M   'P 1'
#
loop_
_entity.id
_entity.type
_entity.pdbx_description
1 polymer ?
#
loop_
_entity_poly.entity_id
_entity_poly.type
_entity_poly.pdbx_seq_one_letter_code
_entity_poly.pdbx_strand_id
1 'polypeptide(L)'
;MRGRCFGGRADKREKIVGCGALVLRKDGVAEVVRMSVSKAVRRAGLGTRVLQALVDRARSMGLRQVILETTETWHEVIAFYQRFGFRITHHIGGEGGDVYFVFDLVDEEATDGAVVLGAQVELALVALDGASESLSL
;
A
#
# COMPACT_ATOMS: atom_id res chain seq x y z
N MET A 1 -6.95 14.29 -54.27
CA MET A 1 -6.71 13.04 -53.51
C MET A 1 -5.33 13.12 -52.87
N ARG A 2 -5.25 13.33 -51.55
CA ARG A 2 -4.02 13.16 -50.76
C ARG A 2 -4.37 12.30 -49.55
N GLY A 3 -3.63 11.19 -49.42
CA GLY A 3 -3.92 10.06 -48.55
C GLY A 3 -3.98 10.44 -47.08
N ARG A 4 -4.95 9.84 -46.39
CA ARG A 4 -5.09 9.81 -44.93
C ARG A 4 -3.81 9.22 -44.31
N CYS A 5 -3.15 9.99 -43.45
CA CYS A 5 -2.24 9.43 -42.46
C CYS A 5 -3.07 8.72 -41.38
N PHE A 6 -3.00 7.39 -41.35
CA PHE A 6 -3.37 6.60 -40.18
C PHE A 6 -2.23 6.72 -39.17
N GLY A 7 -2.32 7.70 -38.27
CA GLY A 7 -1.49 7.75 -37.06
C GLY A 7 -2.14 6.89 -35.98
N GLY A 8 -1.52 5.77 -35.65
CA GLY A 8 -2.03 4.74 -34.75
C GLY A 8 -2.50 5.29 -33.40
N ARG A 9 -3.58 4.71 -32.88
CA ARG A 9 -3.91 4.80 -31.45
C ARG A 9 -2.70 4.26 -30.69
N ALA A 10 -1.99 5.14 -30.01
CA ALA A 10 -1.16 4.72 -28.89
C ALA A 10 -2.11 4.03 -27.91
N ASP A 11 -1.97 2.71 -27.82
CA ASP A 11 -2.50 1.89 -26.74
C ASP A 11 -2.02 2.54 -25.44
N LYS A 12 -2.86 3.39 -24.83
CA LYS A 12 -2.64 3.92 -23.48
C LYS A 12 -2.79 2.71 -22.55
N ARG A 13 -1.79 1.84 -22.53
CA ARG A 13 -1.65 0.86 -21.45
C ARG A 13 -1.40 1.68 -20.21
N GLU A 14 -2.48 1.91 -19.46
CA GLU A 14 -2.48 2.46 -18.11
C GLU A 14 -1.31 1.83 -17.38
N LYS A 15 -0.29 2.65 -17.15
CA LYS A 15 0.97 2.14 -16.61
C LYS A 15 0.74 2.07 -15.12
N ILE A 16 0.43 0.88 -14.62
CA ILE A 16 0.34 0.63 -13.18
C ILE A 16 1.67 1.07 -12.56
N VAL A 17 1.65 2.16 -11.80
CA VAL A 17 2.86 2.76 -11.22
C VAL A 17 3.10 2.34 -9.78
N GLY A 18 2.11 1.73 -9.12
CA GLY A 18 2.27 1.12 -7.81
C GLY A 18 1.14 0.14 -7.50
N CYS A 19 1.49 -0.91 -6.75
CA CYS A 19 0.56 -1.89 -6.23
C CYS A 19 0.86 -2.28 -4.78
N GLY A 20 -0.14 -2.81 -4.09
CA GLY A 20 0.00 -3.46 -2.80
C GLY A 20 -1.25 -4.23 -2.46
N ALA A 21 -1.15 -5.09 -1.45
CA ALA A 21 -2.25 -5.93 -1.01
C ALA A 21 -2.39 -5.92 0.51
N LEU A 22 -3.62 -6.12 0.98
CA LEU A 22 -3.92 -6.42 2.37
C LEU A 22 -4.20 -7.91 2.53
N VAL A 23 -3.71 -8.48 3.62
CA VAL A 23 -4.08 -9.81 4.08
C VAL A 23 -4.77 -9.64 5.42
N LEU A 24 -6.03 -10.04 5.50
CA LEU A 24 -6.77 -10.04 6.76
C LEU A 24 -6.19 -11.09 7.71
N ARG A 25 -5.85 -10.66 8.91
CA ARG A 25 -5.42 -11.49 10.02
C ARG A 25 -6.54 -11.54 11.06
N LYS A 26 -6.32 -12.31 12.12
CA LYS A 26 -7.26 -12.39 13.25
C LYS A 26 -7.26 -11.08 14.03
N ASP A 27 -8.24 -10.94 14.93
CA ASP A 27 -8.30 -9.87 15.93
C ASP A 27 -8.36 -8.44 15.34
N GLY A 28 -8.91 -8.30 14.13
CA GLY A 28 -9.05 -7.01 13.47
C GLY A 28 -7.73 -6.45 12.95
N VAL A 29 -6.72 -7.29 12.70
CA VAL A 29 -5.44 -6.90 12.13
C VAL A 29 -5.43 -7.17 10.63
N ALA A 30 -4.85 -6.28 9.82
CA ALA A 30 -4.46 -6.58 8.45
C ALA A 30 -2.96 -6.41 8.25
N GLU A 31 -2.40 -7.17 7.33
CA GLU A 31 -0.99 -7.08 6.95
C GLU A 31 -0.86 -6.54 5.53
N VAL A 32 -0.02 -5.51 5.34
CA VAL A 32 0.35 -5.05 4.01
C VAL A 32 1.43 -5.98 3.45
N VAL A 33 1.12 -6.62 2.34
CA VAL A 33 2.03 -7.54 1.65
C VAL A 33 2.20 -7.14 0.19
N ARG A 34 3.33 -7.56 -0.40
CA ARG A 34 3.62 -7.43 -1.83
C ARG A 34 3.49 -5.99 -2.36
N MET A 35 3.76 -4.99 -1.50
CA MET A 35 3.76 -3.59 -1.92
C MET A 35 4.97 -3.32 -2.82
N SER A 36 4.72 -2.76 -4.00
CA SER A 36 5.75 -2.45 -4.99
C SER A 36 5.38 -1.19 -5.76
N VAL A 37 6.35 -0.30 -5.93
CA VAL A 37 6.19 0.94 -6.71
C VAL A 37 7.24 0.95 -7.80
N SER A 38 6.84 1.32 -9.02
CA SER A 38 7.75 1.38 -10.16
C SER A 38 8.90 2.35 -9.89
N LYS A 39 10.15 1.87 -10.04
CA LYS A 39 11.35 2.69 -9.82
C LYS A 39 11.41 3.92 -10.74
N ALA A 40 10.73 3.86 -11.90
CA ALA A 40 10.72 4.92 -12.91
C ALA A 40 9.99 6.20 -12.51
N VAL A 41 9.27 6.21 -11.37
CA VAL A 41 8.48 7.35 -10.85
C VAL A 41 8.68 7.54 -9.34
N ARG A 42 9.86 7.18 -8.82
CA ARG A 42 10.25 7.46 -7.43
C ARG A 42 10.20 8.96 -7.14
N ARG A 43 9.86 9.32 -5.89
CA ARG A 43 9.70 10.69 -5.35
C ARG A 43 8.44 11.48 -5.74
N ALA A 44 7.47 10.85 -6.42
CA ALA A 44 6.16 11.47 -6.71
C ALA A 44 5.06 11.18 -5.65
N GLY A 45 5.42 10.71 -4.45
CA GLY A 45 4.45 10.38 -3.39
C GLY A 45 3.59 9.13 -3.66
N LEU A 46 3.88 8.36 -4.71
CA LEU A 46 3.07 7.19 -5.10
C LEU A 46 3.05 6.08 -4.05
N GLY A 47 4.17 5.82 -3.38
CA GLY A 47 4.22 4.85 -2.28
C GLY A 47 3.29 5.27 -1.12
N THR A 48 3.29 6.55 -0.78
CA THR A 48 2.36 7.10 0.22
C THR A 48 0.92 6.90 -0.21
N ARG A 49 0.58 7.16 -1.48
CA ARG A 49 -0.79 6.99 -1.99
C ARG A 49 -1.26 5.52 -1.96
N VAL A 50 -0.39 4.58 -2.37
CA VAL A 50 -0.72 3.14 -2.29
C VAL A 50 -0.95 2.75 -0.84
N LEU A 51 -0.02 3.13 0.06
CA LEU A 51 -0.13 2.80 1.47
C LEU A 51 -1.36 3.44 2.14
N GLN A 52 -1.68 4.69 1.79
CA GLN A 52 -2.86 5.40 2.25
C GLN A 52 -4.13 4.68 1.82
N ALA A 53 -4.25 4.29 0.55
CA ALA A 53 -5.41 3.56 0.06
C ALA A 53 -5.59 2.20 0.74
N LEU A 54 -4.50 1.50 1.07
CA LEU A 54 -4.56 0.26 1.85
C LEU A 54 -5.02 0.53 3.28
N VAL A 55 -4.47 1.54 3.94
CA VAL A 55 -4.89 1.96 5.30
C VAL A 55 -6.35 2.37 5.33
N ASP A 56 -6.82 3.14 4.34
CA ASP A 56 -8.22 3.56 4.23
C ASP A 56 -9.14 2.37 3.94
N ARG A 57 -8.71 1.41 3.13
CA ARG A 57 -9.44 0.15 2.93
C ARG A 57 -9.54 -0.62 4.24
N ALA A 58 -8.46 -0.76 4.99
CA ALA A 58 -8.45 -1.43 6.30
C ALA A 58 -9.40 -0.72 7.30
N ARG A 59 -9.41 0.62 7.32
CA ARG A 59 -10.37 1.42 8.11
C ARG A 59 -11.81 1.16 7.70
N SER A 60 -12.10 1.14 6.39
CA SER A 60 -13.46 0.89 5.87
C SER A 60 -13.98 -0.51 6.24
N MET A 61 -13.08 -1.45 6.51
CA MET A 61 -13.38 -2.81 6.94
C MET A 61 -13.54 -2.93 8.46
N GLY A 62 -13.39 -1.83 9.22
CA GLY A 62 -13.47 -1.84 10.68
C GLY A 62 -12.28 -2.52 11.36
N LEU A 63 -11.13 -2.57 10.68
CA LEU A 63 -9.92 -3.14 11.26
C LEU A 63 -9.30 -2.17 12.27
N ARG A 64 -8.62 -2.74 13.27
CA ARG A 64 -8.00 -2.02 14.38
C ARG A 64 -6.56 -1.64 14.08
N GLN A 65 -5.83 -2.49 13.36
CA GLN A 65 -4.41 -2.30 13.13
C GLN A 65 -3.99 -2.78 11.74
N VAL A 66 -2.94 -2.13 11.22
CA VAL A 66 -2.22 -2.57 10.03
C VAL A 66 -0.78 -2.88 10.41
N ILE A 67 -0.30 -4.06 10.03
CA ILE A 67 1.09 -4.49 10.25
C ILE A 67 1.81 -4.67 8.92
N LEU A 68 3.14 -4.61 8.96
CA LEU A 68 4.00 -4.95 7.82
C LEU A 68 5.39 -5.34 8.31
N GLU A 69 6.15 -6.00 7.44
CA GLU A 69 7.56 -6.31 7.65
C GLU A 69 8.42 -5.75 6.51
N THR A 70 9.67 -5.42 6.81
CA THR A 70 10.67 -5.06 5.81
C THR A 70 12.07 -5.45 6.27
N THR A 71 13.02 -5.54 5.36
CA THR A 71 14.42 -5.87 5.70
C THR A 71 15.09 -4.72 6.44
N GLU A 72 15.82 -5.04 7.50
CA GLU A 72 16.50 -4.07 8.39
C GLU A 72 17.48 -3.15 7.66
N THR A 73 18.16 -3.66 6.63
CA THR A 73 19.11 -2.88 5.82
C THR A 73 18.43 -1.87 4.89
N TRP A 74 17.10 -1.90 4.74
CA TRP A 74 16.38 -1.00 3.85
C TRP A 74 15.98 0.30 4.55
N HIS A 75 16.97 1.06 5.00
CA HIS A 75 16.77 2.23 5.86
C HIS A 75 15.87 3.32 5.25
N GLU A 76 15.91 3.51 3.92
CA GLU A 76 14.99 4.45 3.24
C GLU A 76 13.52 4.02 3.36
N VAL A 77 13.25 2.72 3.34
CA VAL A 77 11.91 2.12 3.43
C VAL A 77 11.42 2.17 4.87
N ILE A 78 12.29 1.85 5.84
CA ILE A 78 12.02 2.01 7.27
C ILE A 78 11.60 3.46 7.58
N ALA A 79 12.41 4.43 7.14
CA ALA A 79 12.12 5.84 7.33
C ALA A 79 10.84 6.28 6.61
N PHE A 80 10.51 5.67 5.47
CA PHE A 80 9.25 5.92 4.77
C PHE A 80 8.04 5.47 5.60
N TYR A 81 8.05 4.27 6.15
CA TYR A 81 6.96 3.77 7.00
C TYR A 81 6.83 4.57 8.30
N GLN A 82 7.95 4.92 8.94
CA GLN A 82 7.95 5.77 10.13
C GLN A 82 7.35 7.16 9.86
N ARG A 83 7.72 7.80 8.74
CA ARG A 83 7.13 9.09 8.34
C ARG A 83 5.64 9.01 8.02
N PHE A 84 5.17 7.85 7.56
CA PHE A 84 3.74 7.62 7.34
C PHE A 84 2.97 7.50 8.68
N GLY A 85 3.64 7.09 9.76
CA GLY A 85 3.07 6.93 11.09
C GLY A 85 3.14 5.51 11.65
N PHE A 86 3.78 4.57 10.94
CA PHE A 86 4.03 3.24 11.47
C PHE A 86 5.09 3.30 12.58
N ARG A 87 4.90 2.50 13.63
CA ARG A 87 5.87 2.32 14.71
C ARG A 87 6.52 0.95 14.60
N ILE A 88 7.83 0.90 14.84
CA ILE A 88 8.56 -0.37 14.91
C ILE A 88 8.13 -1.10 16.18
N THR A 89 7.84 -2.39 16.06
CA THR A 89 7.47 -3.24 17.20
C THR A 89 8.65 -4.11 17.64
N HIS A 90 9.31 -4.78 16.70
CA HIS A 90 10.43 -5.68 16.98
C HIS A 90 11.28 -5.95 15.73
N HIS A 91 12.48 -6.47 15.98
CA HIS A 91 13.43 -6.92 14.97
C HIS A 91 13.62 -8.43 15.12
N ILE A 92 13.68 -9.18 14.02
CA ILE A 92 13.94 -10.63 14.00
C ILE A 92 15.12 -10.91 13.09
N GLY A 93 16.03 -11.80 13.49
CA GLY A 93 17.09 -12.30 12.61
C GLY A 93 18.45 -11.61 12.73
N GLY A 94 18.59 -10.58 13.58
CA GLY A 94 19.87 -9.88 13.78
C GLY A 94 20.24 -9.00 12.59
N GLU A 95 21.55 -8.76 12.39
CA GLU A 95 22.05 -7.88 11.32
C GLU A 95 21.60 -8.37 9.93
N GLY A 96 20.76 -7.59 9.26
CA GLY A 96 20.18 -7.96 7.96
C GLY A 96 18.92 -8.82 8.04
N GLY A 97 18.35 -8.96 9.23
CA GLY A 97 17.04 -9.57 9.45
C GLY A 97 15.87 -8.66 9.05
N ASP A 98 14.73 -8.89 9.69
CA ASP A 98 13.46 -8.22 9.40
C ASP A 98 13.03 -7.30 10.53
N VAL A 99 12.38 -6.20 10.16
CA VAL A 99 11.83 -5.18 11.05
C VAL A 99 10.33 -5.16 10.86
N TYR A 100 9.62 -5.30 11.97
CA TYR A 100 8.17 -5.36 12.02
C TYR A 100 7.58 -4.03 12.47
N PHE A 101 6.48 -3.65 11.82
CA PHE A 101 5.81 -2.37 12.04
C PHE A 101 4.34 -2.55 12.35
N VAL A 102 3.78 -1.60 13.10
CA VAL A 102 2.35 -1.48 13.38
C VAL A 102 1.87 -0.05 13.14
N PHE A 103 0.65 0.07 12.62
CA PHE A 103 -0.11 1.31 12.49
C PHE A 103 -1.49 1.10 13.06
N ASP A 104 -1.85 1.85 14.09
CA ASP A 104 -3.17 1.77 14.72
C ASP A 104 -4.18 2.58 13.91
N LEU A 105 -5.33 1.98 13.64
CA LEU A 105 -6.43 2.60 12.89
C LEU A 105 -7.48 3.22 13.80
N VAL A 106 -7.51 2.80 15.07
CA VAL A 106 -8.45 3.25 16.09
C VAL A 106 -7.69 3.88 17.26
N ASP A 107 -8.11 5.09 17.66
CA ASP A 107 -7.75 5.65 18.96
C ASP A 107 -8.65 5.00 20.02
N GLU A 108 -8.09 4.02 20.74
CA GLU A 108 -8.52 3.29 21.97
C GLU A 108 -9.98 2.92 22.28
N GLU A 109 -11.01 3.36 21.56
CA GLU A 109 -12.42 3.00 21.84
C GLU A 109 -13.19 2.66 20.56
N ALA A 110 -13.02 1.44 20.03
CA ALA A 110 -13.93 0.90 19.03
C ALA A 110 -13.97 -0.64 19.03
N THR A 111 -14.93 -1.12 19.80
CA THR A 111 -15.89 -2.21 19.48
C THR A 111 -15.38 -3.64 19.43
N ASP A 112 -15.56 -4.28 20.59
CA ASP A 112 -15.91 -5.68 20.79
C ASP A 112 -16.98 -6.12 19.76
N GLY A 113 -16.57 -6.73 18.64
CA GLY A 113 -17.56 -7.15 17.62
C GLY A 113 -17.09 -7.46 16.20
N ALA A 114 -15.81 -7.29 15.84
CA ALA A 114 -15.33 -7.76 14.53
C ALA A 114 -15.10 -9.28 14.55
N VAL A 115 -16.19 -10.03 14.49
CA VAL A 115 -16.17 -11.48 14.26
C VAL A 115 -15.70 -11.71 12.82
N VAL A 116 -14.38 -11.86 12.63
CA VAL A 116 -13.81 -12.25 11.32
C VAL A 116 -14.09 -13.73 11.11
N LEU A 117 -15.28 -14.04 10.59
CA LEU A 117 -15.68 -15.38 10.19
C LEU A 117 -14.82 -15.84 9.01
N GLY A 118 -13.82 -16.68 9.31
CA GLY A 118 -12.93 -17.28 8.33
C GLY A 118 -11.86 -16.30 7.85
N ALA A 119 -10.59 -16.68 7.99
CA ALA A 119 -9.49 -15.97 7.35
C ALA A 119 -9.61 -16.13 5.83
N GLN A 120 -10.51 -15.38 5.19
CA GLN A 120 -10.49 -15.20 3.75
C GLN A 120 -9.39 -14.19 3.47
N VAL A 121 -8.38 -14.62 2.72
CA VAL A 121 -7.36 -13.72 2.18
C VAL A 121 -8.07 -12.86 1.12
N GLU A 122 -8.66 -11.76 1.54
CA GLU A 122 -9.19 -10.77 0.60
C GLU A 122 -8.03 -9.90 0.14
N LEU A 123 -7.46 -10.23 -1.02
CA LEU A 123 -6.40 -9.46 -1.63
C LEU A 123 -6.98 -8.15 -2.17
N ALA A 124 -6.94 -7.09 -1.37
CA ALA A 124 -7.27 -5.75 -1.86
C ALA A 124 -6.10 -5.22 -2.70
N LEU A 125 -6.13 -5.43 -4.02
CA LEU A 125 -5.13 -4.86 -4.93
C LEU A 125 -5.45 -3.40 -5.19
N VAL A 126 -4.66 -2.50 -4.63
CA VAL A 126 -4.69 -1.08 -5.01
C VAL A 126 -3.73 -0.90 -6.17
N ALA A 127 -4.23 -0.55 -7.36
CA ALA A 127 -3.40 -0.12 -8.49
C ALA A 127 -3.57 1.39 -8.68
N LEU A 128 -2.49 2.15 -8.62
CA LEU A 128 -2.51 3.56 -8.97
C LEU A 128 -2.00 3.75 -10.40
N ASP A 129 -2.75 4.50 -11.20
CA ASP A 129 -2.31 4.95 -12.53
C ASP A 129 -1.40 6.18 -12.41
N GLY A 130 -0.43 6.26 -13.32
CA GLY A 130 0.58 7.31 -13.37
C GLY A 130 0.13 8.58 -14.08
N ALA A 131 -1.11 8.68 -14.54
CA ALA A 131 -1.63 9.91 -15.11
C ALA A 131 -1.73 10.99 -14.02
N SER A 132 -0.74 11.87 -14.01
CA SER A 132 -0.90 13.24 -13.54
C SER A 132 -2.21 13.79 -14.08
N GLU A 133 -3.07 14.26 -13.18
CA GLU A 133 -4.02 15.32 -13.52
C GLU A 133 -3.23 16.39 -14.29
N SER A 134 -3.57 16.53 -15.55
CA SER A 134 -3.19 17.66 -16.40
C SER A 134 -4.40 17.94 -17.25
N LEU A 135 -5.39 18.58 -16.63
CA LEU A 135 -6.42 19.37 -17.32
C LEU A 135 -7.25 20.14 -16.29
N SER A 136 -6.94 21.43 -16.17
CA SER A 136 -7.76 22.61 -15.84
C SER A 136 -6.73 23.70 -15.46
N LEU A 137 -6.39 24.72 -16.24
CA LEU A 137 -6.95 25.41 -17.41
C LEU A 137 -5.78 25.98 -18.23
#